data_AF-D1PGC9-F1
#
_entry.id   AF-D1PGC9-F1
#
_cell.length_a   1.000
_cell.length_b   1.000
_cell.length_c   1.000
_cell.angle_alpha   90.00
_cell.angle_beta   90.00
_cell.angle_gamma   90.00
#
_symmetry.space_group_name_H-M   'P 1'
#
loop_
_entity.id
_entity.type
_entity.pdbx_description
1 polymer ?
#
loop_
_entity_poly.entity_id
_entity_poly.type
_entity_poly.pdbx_seq_one_letter_code
_entity_poly.pdbx_strand_id
1 'polypeptide(L)'
;MVRPKLSFEVKADKMKAIADYVRTHVSSISFLGNAKGLKVKSAILEPGTIQLPSETDSHWNVSGHIKLGIEKEDGVLENNFFFTCDCELNKGDEGEPIVTGLTRIQVGERI
;
A
#
# COMPACT_ATOMS: atom_id res chain seq x y z
N MET A 1 12.04 -3.58 -20.31
CA MET A 1 12.63 -2.79 -19.21
C MET A 1 12.84 -3.73 -18.02
N VAL A 2 14.09 -4.00 -17.65
CA VAL A 2 14.41 -4.79 -16.45
C VAL A 2 14.05 -3.92 -15.24
N ARG A 3 13.07 -4.35 -14.44
CA ARG A 3 12.83 -3.71 -13.14
C ARG A 3 14.05 -4.02 -12.27
N PRO A 4 14.74 -3.02 -11.70
CA PRO A 4 15.83 -3.30 -10.78
C PRO A 4 15.30 -4.15 -9.63
N LYS A 5 16.06 -5.19 -9.28
CA LYS A 5 15.73 -6.11 -8.21
C LYS A 5 15.67 -5.33 -6.89
N LEU A 6 14.55 -5.44 -6.19
CA LEU A 6 14.35 -4.80 -4.89
C LEU A 6 15.20 -5.52 -3.84
N SER A 7 15.79 -4.78 -2.91
CA SER A 7 16.55 -5.32 -1.80
C SER A 7 15.80 -5.17 -0.47
N PHE A 8 15.71 -6.25 0.30
CA PHE A 8 15.10 -6.22 1.62
C PHE A 8 15.89 -5.32 2.58
N GLU A 9 17.18 -5.09 2.39
CA GLU A 9 17.95 -4.21 3.30
C GLU A 9 17.69 -2.71 3.03
N VAL A 10 17.06 -2.37 1.89
CA VAL A 10 16.86 -0.98 1.46
C VAL A 10 15.46 -0.53 1.83
N LYS A 11 15.34 0.43 2.75
CA LYS A 11 14.06 0.99 3.20
C LYS A 11 13.15 1.43 2.04
N ALA A 12 13.71 2.09 1.03
CA ALA A 12 12.96 2.54 -0.15
C ALA A 12 12.42 1.38 -1.00
N ASP A 13 13.13 0.26 -1.06
CA ASP A 13 12.71 -0.92 -1.80
C ASP A 13 11.60 -1.67 -1.05
N LYS A 14 11.67 -1.74 0.29
CA LYS A 14 10.55 -2.22 1.13
C LYS A 14 9.27 -1.43 0.86
N MET A 15 9.38 -0.08 0.86
CA MET A 15 8.24 0.81 0.56
C MET A 15 7.68 0.57 -0.84
N LYS A 16 8.57 0.44 -1.82
CA LYS A 16 8.18 0.18 -3.21
C LYS A 16 7.45 -1.17 -3.35
N ALA A 17 7.89 -2.20 -2.64
CA ALA A 17 7.21 -3.50 -2.64
C ALA A 17 5.78 -3.40 -2.08
N ILE A 18 5.58 -2.65 -1.00
CA ILE A 18 4.25 -2.42 -0.40
C ILE A 18 3.36 -1.63 -1.37
N ALA A 19 3.88 -0.56 -1.98
CA ALA A 19 3.14 0.22 -2.96
C ALA A 19 2.74 -0.60 -4.19
N ASP A 20 3.67 -1.41 -4.72
CA ASP A 20 3.42 -2.30 -5.86
C ASP A 20 2.42 -3.41 -5.48
N TYR A 21 2.50 -3.94 -4.26
CA TYR A 21 1.55 -4.94 -3.76
C TYR A 21 0.13 -4.37 -3.74
N VAL A 22 -0.09 -3.20 -3.14
CA VAL A 22 -1.42 -2.58 -3.05
C VAL A 22 -1.97 -2.25 -4.44
N ARG A 23 -1.12 -1.70 -5.32
CA ARG A 23 -1.50 -1.39 -6.70
C ARG A 23 -1.99 -2.63 -7.44
N THR A 24 -1.32 -3.77 -7.24
CA THR A 24 -1.61 -5.02 -7.96
C THR A 24 -2.80 -5.77 -7.35
N HIS A 25 -3.00 -5.68 -6.03
CA HIS A 25 -4.02 -6.42 -5.29
C HIS A 25 -5.21 -5.55 -4.85
N VAL A 26 -5.41 -4.39 -5.48
CA VAL A 26 -6.46 -3.42 -5.12
C VAL A 26 -7.85 -4.07 -5.02
N SER A 27 -8.17 -5.03 -5.89
CA SER A 27 -9.45 -5.74 -5.90
C SER A 27 -9.65 -6.71 -4.73
N SER A 28 -8.55 -7.18 -4.13
CA SER A 28 -8.56 -8.10 -2.99
C SER A 28 -8.45 -7.38 -1.64
N ILE A 29 -8.14 -6.09 -1.65
CA ILE A 29 -7.96 -5.28 -0.45
C ILE A 29 -9.31 -4.70 -0.01
N SER A 30 -9.62 -4.90 1.26
CA SER A 30 -10.77 -4.27 1.91
C SER A 30 -10.41 -2.86 2.36
N PHE A 31 -11.02 -1.85 1.74
CA PHE A 31 -10.88 -0.46 2.16
C PHE A 31 -11.88 -0.14 3.28
N LEU A 32 -11.38 0.43 4.38
CA LEU A 32 -12.14 0.81 5.56
C LEU A 32 -12.16 2.33 5.74
N GLY A 33 -12.90 2.83 6.73
CA GLY A 33 -13.03 4.27 7.00
C GLY A 33 -13.77 5.00 5.88
N ASN A 34 -13.19 6.10 5.38
CA ASN A 34 -13.82 6.97 4.38
C ASN A 34 -13.99 6.31 3.01
N ALA A 35 -13.32 5.20 2.75
CA ALA A 35 -13.49 4.41 1.54
C ALA A 35 -14.32 3.13 1.75
N LYS A 36 -14.91 2.94 2.93
CA LYS A 36 -15.70 1.74 3.25
C LYS A 36 -16.93 1.65 2.34
N GLY A 37 -17.08 0.49 1.70
CA GLY A 37 -18.21 0.21 0.79
C GLY A 37 -18.12 0.90 -0.57
N LEU A 38 -17.04 1.66 -0.82
CA LEU A 38 -16.79 2.27 -2.12
C LEU A 38 -16.13 1.27 -3.07
N LYS A 39 -16.44 1.36 -4.35
CA LYS A 39 -15.78 0.57 -5.39
C LYS A 39 -14.46 1.23 -5.78
N VAL A 40 -13.37 0.76 -5.20
CA VAL A 40 -12.01 1.23 -5.53
C VAL A 40 -11.49 0.49 -6.76
N LYS A 41 -11.10 1.23 -7.80
CA LYS A 41 -10.53 0.70 -9.06
C LYS A 41 -9.02 0.80 -9.12
N SER A 42 -8.45 1.80 -8.46
CA SER A 42 -7.01 2.00 -8.38
C SER A 42 -6.65 2.54 -7.00
N ALA A 43 -5.48 2.12 -6.53
CA ALA A 43 -4.89 2.58 -5.28
C ALA A 43 -3.39 2.78 -5.53
N ILE A 44 -2.90 3.98 -5.28
CA ILE A 44 -1.50 4.36 -5.47
C ILE A 44 -1.00 4.94 -4.15
N LEU A 45 -0.04 4.26 -3.53
CA LEU A 45 0.64 4.75 -2.33
C LEU A 45 1.75 5.71 -2.74
N GLU A 46 1.84 6.85 -2.07
CA GLU A 46 2.85 7.86 -2.34
C GLU A 46 4.16 7.53 -1.57
N PRO A 47 5.25 7.14 -2.26
CA PRO A 47 6.44 6.54 -1.63
C PRO A 47 7.14 7.43 -0.60
N GLY A 48 7.06 8.75 -0.75
CA GLY A 48 7.72 9.71 0.14
C GLY A 48 7.03 9.94 1.49
N THR A 49 5.85 9.36 1.68
CA THR A 49 5.02 9.61 2.87
C THR A 49 4.89 8.40 3.79
N ILE A 50 5.49 7.28 3.39
CA ILE A 50 5.36 6.01 4.09
C ILE A 50 6.22 6.00 5.36
N GLN A 51 5.60 5.91 6.53
CA GLN A 51 6.28 5.66 7.79
C GLN A 51 6.32 4.16 8.08
N LEU A 52 7.47 3.66 8.55
CA LEU A 52 7.69 2.26 8.89
C LEU A 52 8.04 2.14 10.38
N PRO A 53 7.59 1.09 11.09
CA PRO A 53 7.94 0.86 12.49
C PRO A 53 9.38 0.35 12.63
N SER A 54 9.81 0.16 13.88
CA SER A 54 11.12 -0.40 14.24
C SER A 54 11.29 -1.83 13.72
N GLU A 55 12.46 -2.13 13.13
CA GLU A 55 12.74 -3.30 12.27
C GLU A 55 12.83 -4.67 12.96
N THR A 56 12.33 -4.83 14.19
CA THR A 56 12.46 -6.08 14.96
C THR A 56 11.33 -7.08 14.74
N ASP A 57 10.26 -6.69 14.02
CA ASP A 57 9.10 -7.54 13.79
C ASP A 57 8.81 -7.72 12.30
N SER A 58 8.25 -8.88 11.94
CA SER A 58 7.78 -9.13 10.57
C SER A 58 6.47 -8.42 10.29
N HIS A 59 5.78 -7.89 11.32
CA HIS A 59 4.58 -7.07 11.18
C HIS A 59 4.94 -5.58 11.11
N TRP A 60 4.47 -4.93 10.05
CA TRP A 60 4.76 -3.54 9.72
C TRP A 60 3.47 -2.75 9.69
N ASN A 61 3.41 -1.69 10.51
CA ASN A 61 2.37 -0.68 10.43
C ASN A 61 2.81 0.44 9.50
N VAL A 62 2.13 0.56 8.37
CA VAL A 62 2.48 1.46 7.27
C VAL A 62 1.45 2.57 7.23
N SER A 63 1.89 3.81 7.33
CA SER A 63 1.03 4.99 7.23
C SER A 63 1.55 5.97 6.20
N GLY A 64 0.67 6.72 5.53
CA GLY A 64 1.08 7.69 4.52
C GLY A 64 -0.09 8.25 3.73
N HIS A 65 0.17 8.68 2.50
CA HIS A 65 -0.85 9.18 1.58
C HIS A 65 -1.17 8.12 0.52
N ILE A 66 -2.45 8.00 0.20
CA ILE A 66 -2.96 7.12 -0.84
C ILE A 66 -3.86 7.89 -1.79
N LYS A 67 -3.62 7.72 -3.09
CA LYS A 67 -4.52 8.19 -4.13
C LYS A 67 -5.45 7.04 -4.53
N LEU A 68 -6.75 7.22 -4.33
CA LEU A 68 -7.78 6.23 -4.66
C LEU A 68 -8.58 6.68 -5.88
N GLY A 69 -8.68 5.83 -6.89
CA GLY A 69 -9.65 5.95 -7.96
C GLY A 69 -10.93 5.22 -7.58
N ILE A 70 -11.99 5.98 -7.28
CA ILE A 70 -13.29 5.46 -6.82
C ILE A 70 -14.27 5.51 -7.99
N GLU A 71 -14.90 4.38 -8.32
CA GLU A 71 -15.96 4.32 -9.33
C GLU A 71 -17.21 5.08 -8.85
N LYS A 72 -17.70 5.94 -9.73
CA LYS A 72 -18.94 6.71 -9.65
C LYS A 72 -19.76 6.46 -10.92
N GLU A 73 -21.02 6.89 -10.93
CA GLU A 73 -21.90 6.72 -12.08
C GLU A 73 -21.33 7.40 -13.35
N ASP A 74 -20.71 8.58 -13.19
CA ASP A 74 -20.14 9.36 -14.30
C ASP A 74 -18.65 9.07 -14.60
N GLY A 75 -18.07 8.02 -13.99
CA GLY A 75 -16.67 7.64 -14.25
C GLY A 75 -15.85 7.34 -12.98
N VAL A 76 -14.55 7.65 -12.99
CA VAL A 76 -13.65 7.41 -11.86
C VAL A 76 -13.25 8.74 -11.23
N LEU A 77 -13.58 8.92 -9.96
CA LEU A 77 -13.14 10.05 -9.16
C LEU A 77 -11.84 9.69 -8.44
N GLU A 78 -10.78 10.43 -8.74
CA GLU A 78 -9.51 10.30 -8.02
C GLU A 78 -9.46 11.26 -6.83
N ASN A 79 -9.17 10.75 -5.63
CA ASN A 79 -9.00 11.56 -4.42
C ASN A 79 -7.78 11.09 -3.63
N ASN A 80 -7.15 12.02 -2.90
CA ASN A 80 -6.05 11.74 -2.01
C ASN A 80 -6.54 11.64 -0.57
N PHE A 81 -6.07 10.63 0.16
CA PHE A 81 -6.42 10.40 1.55
C PHE A 81 -5.18 10.05 2.35
N PHE A 82 -5.26 10.24 3.67
CA PHE A 82 -4.38 9.53 4.59
C PHE A 82 -4.77 8.05 4.66
N PHE A 83 -3.80 7.17 4.81
CA PHE A 83 -4.04 5.76 5.06
C PHE A 83 -3.16 5.20 6.17
N THR A 84 -3.64 4.12 6.76
CA THR A 84 -2.86 3.21 7.59
C THR A 84 -3.18 1.77 7.18
N CYS A 85 -2.19 0.89 7.21
CA CYS A 85 -2.38 -0.55 7.06
C CYS A 85 -1.34 -1.34 7.82
N ASP A 86 -1.69 -2.58 8.14
CA ASP A 86 -0.76 -3.55 8.68
C ASP A 86 -0.44 -4.56 7.58
N CYS A 87 0.84 -4.86 7.41
CA CYS A 87 1.32 -5.89 6.49
C CYS A 87 2.48 -6.66 7.09
N GLU A 88 2.68 -7.88 6.62
CA GLU A 88 3.87 -8.63 6.92
C GLU A 88 4.91 -8.41 5.82
N LEU A 89 6.17 -8.19 6.22
CA LEU A 89 7.27 -8.01 5.29
C LEU A 89 8.38 -9.00 5.61
N ASN A 90 8.62 -9.90 4.67
CA ASN A 90 9.59 -10.98 4.79
C ASN A 90 10.68 -10.84 3.73
N LYS A 91 11.87 -11.37 4.02
CA LYS A 91 12.97 -11.46 3.05
C LYS A 91 12.78 -12.72 2.21
N GLY A 92 12.67 -12.56 0.89
CA GLY A 92 12.64 -13.66 -0.06
C GLY A 92 14.00 -14.34 -0.19
N ASP A 93 14.01 -15.52 -0.82
CA ASP A 93 15.20 -16.34 -1.06
C ASP A 93 16.29 -15.57 -1.83
N GLU A 94 15.84 -14.67 -2.70
CA GLU A 94 16.67 -13.88 -3.58
C GLU A 94 17.06 -12.51 -2.96
N GLY A 95 16.69 -12.27 -1.70
CA GLY A 95 16.99 -11.08 -0.91
C GLY A 95 16.01 -9.93 -1.08
N GLU A 96 14.92 -10.10 -1.82
CA GLU A 96 13.88 -9.11 -2.08
C GLU A 96 12.82 -9.04 -0.96
N PRO A 97 12.16 -7.88 -0.80
CA PRO A 97 11.01 -7.76 0.09
C PRO A 97 9.76 -8.44 -0.47
N ILE A 98 9.20 -9.36 0.31
CA ILE A 98 7.94 -10.04 0.04
C ILE A 98 6.90 -9.51 1.02
N VAL A 99 5.80 -8.96 0.48
CA VAL A 99 4.66 -8.43 1.24
C VAL A 99 3.59 -9.50 1.35
N THR A 100 3.17 -9.81 2.58
CA THR A 100 2.07 -10.73 2.89
C THR A 100 1.11 -10.09 3.90
N GLY A 101 -0.06 -10.70 4.12
CA GLY A 101 -1.01 -10.26 5.15
C GLY A 101 -1.76 -8.93 4.87
N LEU A 102 -1.35 -8.15 3.85
CA LEU A 102 -1.99 -6.88 3.49
C LEU A 102 -3.34 -7.12 2.81
N THR A 103 -4.38 -7.21 3.61
CA THR A 103 -5.77 -7.45 3.17
C THR A 103 -6.69 -6.28 3.49
N ARG A 104 -6.25 -5.33 4.31
CA ARG A 104 -7.07 -4.21 4.80
C ARG A 104 -6.27 -2.92 4.77
N ILE A 105 -6.91 -1.84 4.31
CA ILE A 105 -6.37 -0.47 4.38
C ILE A 105 -7.41 0.40 5.05
N GLN A 106 -7.01 1.05 6.14
CA GLN A 106 -7.81 2.07 6.81
C GLN A 106 -7.61 3.41 6.11
N VAL A 107 -8.68 3.96 5.54
CA VAL A 107 -8.64 5.25 4.84
C VAL A 107 -9.17 6.34 5.78
N GLY A 108 -8.29 7.30 6.07
CA GLY A 108 -8.55 8.44 6.94
C GLY A 108 -9.08 9.65 6.18
N GLU A 109 -8.79 10.83 6.72
CA GLU A 109 -9.26 12.11 6.16
C GLU A 109 -8.72 12.37 4.75
N ARG A 110 -9.50 13.13 3.98
CA ARG A 110 -9.11 13.59 2.64
C ARG A 110 -8.11 14.74 2.77
N ILE A 111 -7.13 14.78 1.87
CA ILE A 111 -6.08 15.81 1.80
C ILE A 111 -6.44 16.84 0.74
#